data_AF-A0AAV9ALK0-F1
#
_entry.id   AF-A0AAV9ALK0-F1
#
_cell.length_a   1.000
_cell.length_b   1.000
_cell.length_c   1.000
_cell.angle_alpha   90.00
_cell.angle_beta   90.00
_cell.angle_gamma   90.00
#
_symmetry.space_group_name_H-M   'P 1'
#
loop_
_entity.id
_entity.type
_entity.pdbx_description
1 polymer ?
#
loop_
_entity_poly.entity_id
_entity_poly.type
_entity_poly.pdbx_seq_one_letter_code
_entity_poly.pdbx_strand_id
1 'polypeptide(L)'
;MRPDIRPLIDEAEKFLAHKFANVAENVDKLKNIDMAVLESMLSRDDLKAGSEDEVFDMVVELARSRFPKEELREALTPLISRIVRFTYMSREKLNEALTCDDLDQEVIKNAVLEAHFFKEKPLYCRRALIANLKESIARLFVRRAYTLLPIKFVELEHPNTQCIVYLDIKLEEFANLSPGDHMRSESFHFLEQKFHIEVRKKNAFPGKFRVYLSITNGLVRKIKANVQFAVRTKRCGEFYPWKISHMSHVFDEDVETWRHFLCKGTAIIAHDNFYFINGTTLYLRVVVTNLS
;
A
#
# COMPACT_ATOMS: atom_id res chain seq x y z
N MET A 1 25.03 -20.25 -38.33
CA MET A 1 24.05 -19.36 -37.67
C MET A 1 24.01 -19.75 -36.20
N ARG A 2 24.32 -18.85 -35.27
CA ARG A 2 24.03 -19.09 -33.85
C ARG A 2 22.51 -18.95 -33.67
N PRO A 3 21.82 -19.92 -33.04
CA PRO A 3 20.40 -19.76 -32.76
C PRO A 3 20.19 -18.49 -31.93
N ASP A 4 19.12 -17.76 -32.22
CA ASP A 4 18.76 -16.58 -31.44
C ASP A 4 18.32 -17.04 -30.04
N ILE A 5 19.13 -16.78 -29.03
CA ILE A 5 18.93 -17.23 -27.64
C ILE A 5 17.94 -16.32 -26.90
N ARG A 6 17.63 -15.14 -27.45
CA ARG A 6 16.73 -14.15 -26.84
C ARG A 6 15.37 -14.71 -26.40
N PRO A 7 14.67 -15.54 -27.20
CA PRO A 7 13.38 -16.10 -26.77
C PRO A 7 13.50 -16.99 -25.54
N LEU A 8 14.63 -17.69 -25.39
CA LEU A 8 14.89 -18.55 -24.23
C LEU A 8 15.16 -17.72 -22.97
N ILE A 9 15.89 -16.60 -23.12
CA ILE A 9 16.15 -15.64 -22.05
C ILE A 9 14.84 -15.00 -21.60
N ASP A 10 14.04 -14.50 -22.55
CA ASP A 10 12.75 -13.87 -22.25
C ASP A 10 11.80 -14.82 -21.50
N GLU A 11 11.78 -16.10 -21.89
CA GLU A 11 10.93 -17.10 -21.24
C GLU A 11 11.46 -17.51 -19.86
N ALA A 12 12.79 -17.58 -19.68
CA ALA A 12 13.40 -17.79 -18.38
C ALA A 12 13.14 -16.60 -17.43
N GLU A 13 13.22 -15.37 -17.93
CA GLU A 13 12.87 -14.16 -17.16
C GLU A 13 11.41 -14.15 -16.73
N LYS A 14 10.48 -14.52 -17.63
CA LYS A 14 9.07 -14.67 -17.27
C LYS A 14 8.86 -15.77 -16.24
N PHE A 15 9.53 -16.91 -16.38
CA PHE A 15 9.45 -18.00 -15.41
C PHE A 15 9.93 -17.56 -14.03
N LEU A 16 11.07 -16.86 -13.95
CA LEU A 16 11.60 -16.33 -12.70
C LEU A 16 10.66 -15.27 -12.10
N ALA A 17 10.17 -14.34 -12.92
CA ALA A 17 9.20 -13.33 -12.50
C ALA A 17 7.92 -13.96 -11.95
N HIS A 18 7.45 -15.06 -12.54
CA HIS A 18 6.28 -15.78 -12.05
C HIS A 18 6.57 -16.55 -10.75
N LYS A 19 7.69 -17.27 -10.71
CA LYS A 19 8.11 -18.08 -9.56
C LYS A 19 8.38 -17.25 -8.31
N PHE A 20 8.94 -16.07 -8.50
CA PHE A 20 9.32 -15.14 -7.43
C PHE A 20 8.43 -13.90 -7.41
N ALA A 21 7.23 -13.99 -7.99
CA ALA A 21 6.29 -12.88 -8.05
C ALA A 21 5.97 -12.36 -6.64
N ASN A 22 5.75 -13.28 -5.69
CA ASN A 22 5.64 -12.97 -4.27
C ASN A 22 7.04 -12.95 -3.66
N VAL A 23 7.56 -11.74 -3.50
CA VAL A 23 8.96 -11.54 -3.17
C VAL A 23 9.23 -11.81 -1.69
N ALA A 24 8.24 -11.53 -0.83
CA ALA A 24 8.29 -11.76 0.62
C ALA A 24 8.52 -13.23 0.99
N GLU A 25 7.86 -14.14 0.27
CA GLU A 25 7.96 -15.58 0.51
C GLU A 25 9.28 -16.18 0.01
N ASN A 26 10.09 -15.41 -0.72
CA ASN A 26 11.27 -15.92 -1.42
C ASN A 26 12.56 -15.17 -1.11
N VAL A 27 12.57 -14.24 -0.14
CA VAL A 27 13.74 -13.41 0.20
C VAL A 27 15.02 -14.23 0.33
N ASP A 28 14.99 -15.37 1.03
CA ASP A 28 16.18 -16.23 1.21
C ASP A 28 16.68 -16.85 -0.09
N LYS A 29 15.79 -17.21 -1.02
CA LYS A 29 16.17 -17.72 -2.33
C LYS A 29 16.73 -16.61 -3.21
N LEU A 30 16.18 -15.40 -3.06
CA LEU A 30 16.61 -14.22 -3.80
C LEU A 30 18.02 -13.80 -3.39
N LYS A 31 18.50 -14.10 -2.17
CA LYS A 31 19.88 -13.81 -1.72
C LYS A 31 20.96 -14.45 -2.60
N ASN A 32 20.66 -15.53 -3.31
CA ASN A 32 21.63 -16.28 -4.12
C ASN A 32 21.56 -16.02 -5.64
N ILE A 33 20.67 -15.12 -6.10
CA ILE A 33 20.48 -14.81 -7.53
C ILE A 33 21.47 -13.73 -8.00
N ASP A 34 21.85 -13.70 -9.27
CA ASP A 34 22.67 -12.62 -9.81
C ASP A 34 22.00 -11.22 -9.65
N MET A 35 22.79 -10.18 -9.39
CA MET A 35 22.27 -8.83 -9.16
C MET A 35 21.54 -8.24 -10.37
N ALA A 36 22.01 -8.49 -11.60
CA ALA A 36 21.35 -7.98 -12.79
C ALA A 36 19.98 -8.62 -13.00
N VAL A 37 19.87 -9.91 -12.67
CA VAL A 37 18.59 -10.65 -12.70
C VAL A 37 17.65 -10.13 -11.62
N LEU A 38 18.14 -9.88 -10.40
CA LEU A 38 17.34 -9.26 -9.34
C LEU A 38 16.84 -7.86 -9.73
N GLU A 39 17.70 -7.01 -10.28
CA GLU A 39 17.30 -5.67 -10.76
C GLU A 39 16.19 -5.78 -11.80
N SER A 40 16.37 -6.63 -12.82
CA SER A 40 15.37 -6.84 -13.87
C SER A 40 14.02 -7.27 -13.28
N MET A 41 14.03 -8.26 -12.37
CA MET A 41 12.83 -8.78 -11.71
C MET A 41 12.16 -7.73 -10.82
N LEU A 42 12.92 -7.11 -9.93
CA LEU A 42 12.41 -6.17 -8.94
C LEU A 42 11.96 -4.85 -9.58
N SER A 43 12.40 -4.49 -10.77
CA SER A 43 11.91 -3.27 -11.42
C SER A 43 10.55 -3.44 -12.11
N ARG A 44 10.01 -4.66 -12.26
CA ARG A 44 8.77 -4.95 -13.04
C ARG A 44 7.47 -4.40 -12.43
N ASP A 45 6.55 -3.93 -13.28
CA ASP A 45 5.25 -3.41 -12.83
C ASP A 45 4.31 -4.48 -12.24
N ASP A 46 4.45 -5.74 -12.64
CA ASP A 46 3.63 -6.87 -12.22
C ASP A 46 4.18 -7.61 -10.99
N LEU A 47 5.20 -7.07 -10.34
CA LEU A 47 5.75 -7.58 -9.08
C LEU A 47 4.65 -7.60 -7.99
N LYS A 48 4.40 -8.76 -7.39
CA LYS A 48 3.42 -8.90 -6.31
C LYS A 48 4.09 -8.57 -4.98
N ALA A 49 4.07 -7.30 -4.63
CA ALA A 49 4.45 -6.79 -3.31
C ALA A 49 3.21 -6.26 -2.58
N GLY A 50 3.21 -6.24 -1.25
CA GLY A 50 2.18 -5.59 -0.45
C GLY A 50 2.12 -4.09 -0.71
N SER A 51 3.26 -3.43 -0.66
CA SER A 51 3.43 -2.00 -0.95
C SER A 51 4.84 -1.72 -1.45
N GLU A 52 5.13 -0.49 -1.87
CA GLU A 52 6.52 -0.12 -2.21
C GLU A 52 7.42 -0.05 -0.98
N ASP A 53 6.86 0.16 0.22
CA ASP A 53 7.62 0.12 1.48
C ASP A 53 8.24 -1.27 1.69
N GLU A 54 7.48 -2.32 1.37
CA GLU A 54 7.95 -3.70 1.46
C GLU A 54 9.06 -3.99 0.43
N VAL A 55 8.94 -3.42 -0.77
CA VAL A 55 9.99 -3.50 -1.80
C VAL A 55 11.27 -2.82 -1.30
N PHE A 56 11.15 -1.65 -0.68
CA PHE A 56 12.29 -0.94 -0.10
C PHE A 56 12.98 -1.77 0.99
N ASP A 57 12.22 -2.24 1.99
CA ASP A 57 12.75 -3.02 3.12
C ASP A 57 13.50 -4.26 2.64
N MET A 58 12.93 -4.92 1.64
CA MET A 58 13.52 -6.10 1.04
C MET A 58 14.79 -5.81 0.26
N VAL A 59 14.84 -4.73 -0.53
CA VAL A 59 16.06 -4.34 -1.25
C VAL A 59 17.18 -4.01 -0.25
N VAL A 60 16.85 -3.33 0.84
CA VAL A 60 17.79 -3.05 1.93
C VAL A 60 18.28 -4.35 2.59
N GLU A 61 17.38 -5.29 2.92
CA GLU A 61 17.75 -6.58 3.51
C GLU A 61 18.65 -7.39 2.56
N LEU A 62 18.29 -7.45 1.28
CA LEU A 62 19.07 -8.16 0.26
C LEU A 62 20.47 -7.58 0.14
N ALA A 63 20.62 -6.26 0.08
CA ALA A 63 21.93 -5.63 -0.02
C ALA A 63 22.78 -5.87 1.23
N ARG A 64 22.20 -5.72 2.44
CA ARG A 64 22.89 -5.99 3.71
C ARG A 64 23.35 -7.44 3.83
N SER A 65 22.66 -8.38 3.19
CA SER A 65 23.06 -9.79 3.18
C SER A 65 24.19 -10.12 2.19
N ARG A 66 24.44 -9.24 1.21
CA ARG A 66 25.35 -9.50 0.08
C ARG A 66 26.64 -8.70 0.12
N PHE A 67 26.56 -7.45 0.60
CA PHE A 67 27.68 -6.53 0.60
C PHE A 67 28.20 -6.33 2.03
N PRO A 68 29.52 -6.24 2.21
CA PRO A 68 30.09 -5.81 3.47
C PRO A 68 29.70 -4.35 3.74
N LYS A 69 29.75 -3.93 5.01
CA LYS A 69 29.24 -2.61 5.44
C LYS A 69 29.95 -1.45 4.74
N GLU A 70 31.23 -1.62 4.41
CA GLU A 70 32.08 -0.62 3.76
C GLU A 70 31.64 -0.32 2.32
N GLU A 71 31.16 -1.34 1.60
CA GLU A 71 30.71 -1.25 0.20
C GLU A 71 29.20 -1.07 0.07
N LEU A 72 28.46 -1.31 1.17
CA LEU A 72 27.00 -1.31 1.18
C LEU A 72 26.43 0.00 0.66
N ARG A 73 26.99 1.15 1.04
CA ARG A 73 26.48 2.46 0.62
C ARG A 73 26.62 2.69 -0.88
N GLU A 74 27.75 2.30 -1.46
CA GLU A 74 28.04 2.45 -2.89
C GLU A 74 27.22 1.47 -3.73
N ALA A 75 26.89 0.29 -3.20
CA ALA A 75 26.08 -0.70 -3.89
C ALA A 75 24.57 -0.46 -3.74
N LEU A 76 24.10 -0.07 -2.55
CA LEU A 76 22.67 0.03 -2.22
C LEU A 76 22.00 1.26 -2.84
N THR A 77 22.68 2.41 -2.84
CA THR A 77 22.08 3.67 -3.33
C THR A 77 21.71 3.59 -4.82
N PRO A 78 22.59 3.12 -5.73
CA PRO A 78 22.24 2.96 -7.14
C PRO A 78 21.13 1.92 -7.35
N LEU A 79 21.14 0.84 -6.57
CA LEU A 79 20.16 -0.23 -6.63
C LEU A 79 18.75 0.28 -6.29
N ILE A 80 18.60 0.93 -5.14
CA ILE A 80 17.32 1.51 -4.71
C ILE A 80 16.85 2.59 -5.68
N SER A 81 17.74 3.43 -6.18
CA SER A 81 17.38 4.49 -7.13
C SER A 81 16.80 3.96 -8.46
N ARG A 82 17.09 2.70 -8.82
CA ARG A 82 16.59 2.05 -10.05
C ARG A 82 15.38 1.16 -9.83
N ILE A 83 15.21 0.64 -8.62
CA ILE A 83 14.16 -0.32 -8.29
C ILE A 83 13.00 0.37 -7.59
N VAL A 84 13.29 1.18 -6.57
CA VAL A 84 12.28 1.67 -5.64
C VAL A 84 11.56 2.89 -6.20
N ARG A 85 10.23 2.84 -6.14
CA ARG A 85 9.33 3.90 -6.59
C ARG A 85 8.99 4.80 -5.41
N PHE A 86 9.90 5.71 -5.04
CA PHE A 86 9.72 6.64 -3.90
C PHE A 86 8.36 7.38 -3.92
N THR A 87 7.82 7.62 -5.12
CA THR A 87 6.51 8.25 -5.36
C THR A 87 5.32 7.45 -4.79
N TYR A 88 5.49 6.17 -4.47
CA TYR A 88 4.48 5.27 -3.89
C TYR A 88 4.83 4.74 -2.50
N MET A 89 5.95 5.15 -1.90
CA MET A 89 6.27 4.80 -0.50
C MET A 89 5.40 5.59 0.48
N SER A 90 5.21 5.13 1.72
CA SER A 90 4.58 5.91 2.79
C SER A 90 5.43 7.10 3.21
N ARG A 91 4.84 8.07 3.92
CA ARG A 91 5.59 9.24 4.41
C ARG A 91 6.63 8.80 5.44
N GLU A 92 6.26 7.86 6.29
CA GLU A 92 7.10 7.30 7.33
C GLU A 92 8.28 6.55 6.73
N LYS A 93 8.06 5.74 5.70
CA LYS A 93 9.16 5.03 5.03
C LYS A 93 10.08 5.99 4.25
N LEU A 94 9.54 7.07 3.67
CA LEU A 94 10.37 8.12 3.08
C LEU A 94 11.26 8.80 4.14
N ASN A 95 10.74 9.06 5.34
CA ASN A 95 11.53 9.59 6.45
C ASN A 95 12.58 8.57 6.93
N GLU A 96 12.23 7.29 7.01
CA GLU A 96 13.17 6.23 7.36
C GLU A 96 14.34 6.16 6.38
N ALA A 97 14.07 6.28 5.07
CA ALA A 97 15.09 6.35 4.04
C ALA A 97 16.04 7.55 4.23
N LEU A 98 15.53 8.71 4.65
CA LEU A 98 16.36 9.89 4.98
C LEU A 98 17.25 9.69 6.21
N THR A 99 16.89 8.78 7.11
CA THR A 99 17.67 8.49 8.32
C THR A 99 18.58 7.27 8.16
N CYS A 100 18.59 6.62 6.99
CA CYS A 100 19.37 5.41 6.77
C CYS A 100 20.84 5.74 6.45
N ASP A 101 21.74 5.38 7.37
CA ASP A 101 23.20 5.61 7.21
C ASP A 101 23.82 4.81 6.06
N ASP A 102 23.15 3.73 5.63
CA ASP A 102 23.60 2.86 4.53
C ASP A 102 23.33 3.49 3.14
N LEU A 103 22.72 4.68 3.07
CA LEU A 103 22.36 5.33 1.81
C LEU A 103 23.11 6.64 1.59
N ASP A 104 23.34 6.97 0.31
CA ASP A 104 23.80 8.30 -0.04
C ASP A 104 22.70 9.35 0.21
N GLN A 105 22.95 10.16 1.22
CA GLN A 105 22.00 11.14 1.72
C GLN A 105 21.64 12.22 0.69
N GLU A 106 22.53 12.58 -0.23
CA GLU A 106 22.22 13.58 -1.26
C GLU A 106 21.26 13.00 -2.30
N VAL A 107 21.52 11.78 -2.75
CA VAL A 107 20.67 11.08 -3.72
C VAL A 107 19.28 10.82 -3.15
N ILE A 108 19.20 10.31 -1.91
CA ILE A 108 17.92 10.01 -1.27
C ILE A 108 17.12 11.28 -0.99
N LYS A 109 17.74 12.37 -0.53
CA LYS A 109 17.04 13.65 -0.35
C LYS A 109 16.37 14.13 -1.63
N ASN A 110 17.07 14.05 -2.76
CA ASN A 110 16.52 14.42 -4.05
C ASN A 110 15.34 13.53 -4.47
N ALA A 111 15.48 12.21 -4.30
CA ALA A 111 14.40 11.26 -4.61
C ALA A 111 13.15 11.48 -3.73
N VAL A 112 13.34 11.76 -2.43
CA VAL A 112 12.25 12.03 -1.49
C VAL A 112 11.56 13.35 -1.82
N LEU A 113 12.30 14.41 -2.14
CA LEU A 113 11.73 15.69 -2.58
C LEU A 113 10.89 15.51 -3.86
N GLU A 114 11.42 14.80 -4.85
CA GLU A 114 10.69 14.50 -6.08
C GLU A 114 9.41 13.70 -5.82
N ALA A 115 9.47 12.71 -4.94
CA ALA A 115 8.30 11.95 -4.51
C ALA A 115 7.22 12.83 -3.88
N HIS A 116 7.59 13.76 -2.99
CA HIS A 116 6.66 14.72 -2.41
C HIS A 116 6.03 15.62 -3.48
N PHE A 117 6.83 16.22 -4.37
CA PHE A 117 6.30 17.06 -5.45
C PHE A 117 5.35 16.29 -6.39
N PHE A 118 5.67 15.04 -6.69
CA PHE A 118 4.80 14.20 -7.51
C PHE A 118 3.47 13.91 -6.79
N LYS A 119 3.50 13.59 -5.50
CA LYS A 119 2.31 13.32 -4.68
C LYS A 119 1.40 14.53 -4.51
N GLU A 120 1.92 15.76 -4.55
CA GLU A 120 1.09 16.97 -4.49
C GLU A 120 0.46 17.34 -5.84
N LYS A 121 0.99 16.84 -6.96
CA LYS A 121 0.46 17.18 -8.29
C LYS A 121 -0.93 16.57 -8.53
N PRO A 122 -1.85 17.31 -9.18
CA PRO A 122 -3.09 16.74 -9.73
C PRO A 122 -2.82 15.59 -10.72
N LEU A 123 -3.78 14.67 -10.85
CA LEU A 123 -3.63 13.48 -11.71
C LEU A 123 -3.23 13.82 -13.15
N TYR A 124 -3.80 14.87 -13.76
CA TYR A 124 -3.46 15.26 -15.13
C TYR A 124 -2.01 15.76 -15.24
N CYS A 125 -1.51 16.52 -14.25
CA CYS A 125 -0.12 16.96 -14.19
C CYS A 125 0.84 15.78 -14.06
N ARG A 126 0.50 14.78 -13.24
CA ARG A 126 1.30 13.55 -13.12
C ARG A 126 1.38 12.80 -14.44
N ARG A 127 0.24 12.63 -15.12
CA ARG A 127 0.20 11.97 -16.44
C ARG A 127 1.02 12.70 -17.48
N ALA A 128 0.92 14.03 -17.54
CA ALA A 128 1.72 14.85 -18.44
C ALA A 128 3.21 14.76 -18.13
N LEU A 129 3.60 14.74 -16.85
CA LEU A 129 5.00 14.54 -16.44
C LEU A 129 5.52 13.18 -16.93
N ILE A 130 4.81 12.09 -16.62
CA ILE A 130 5.21 10.73 -16.99
C ILE A 130 5.36 10.59 -18.51
N ALA A 131 4.45 11.17 -19.29
CA ALA A 131 4.48 11.11 -20.75
C ALA A 131 5.72 11.79 -21.37
N ASN A 132 6.36 12.72 -20.65
CA ASN A 132 7.57 13.42 -21.10
C ASN A 132 8.87 12.77 -20.61
N LEU A 133 8.80 11.72 -19.78
CA LEU A 133 9.97 11.01 -19.27
C LEU A 133 10.40 9.89 -20.22
N LYS A 134 11.69 9.55 -20.19
CA LYS A 134 12.19 8.31 -20.82
C LYS A 134 11.55 7.10 -20.14
N GLU A 135 11.24 6.05 -20.89
CA GLU A 135 10.56 4.84 -20.38
C GLU A 135 11.24 4.24 -19.14
N SER A 136 12.58 4.18 -19.14
CA SER A 136 13.37 3.68 -18.01
C SER A 136 13.20 4.48 -16.72
N ILE A 137 12.85 5.76 -16.82
CA ILE A 137 12.60 6.66 -15.67
C ILE A 137 11.09 6.70 -15.37
N ALA A 138 10.25 6.76 -16.41
CA ALA A 138 8.80 6.81 -16.31
C ALA A 138 8.24 5.67 -15.45
N ARG A 139 8.84 4.47 -15.53
CA ARG A 139 8.47 3.31 -14.70
C ARG A 139 8.49 3.58 -13.19
N LEU A 140 9.38 4.47 -12.72
CA LEU A 140 9.50 4.82 -11.29
C LEU A 140 8.32 5.66 -10.78
N PHE A 141 7.49 6.16 -11.69
CA PHE A 141 6.28 6.95 -11.43
C PHE A 141 4.99 6.18 -11.71
N VAL A 142 5.09 4.93 -12.17
CA VAL A 142 3.95 4.04 -12.37
C VAL A 142 3.73 3.20 -11.12
N ARG A 143 2.47 2.98 -10.71
CA ARG A 143 2.14 2.13 -9.56
C ARG A 143 2.34 0.66 -9.93
N ARG A 144 2.95 -0.15 -9.06
CA ARG A 144 2.99 -1.62 -9.25
C ARG A 144 1.63 -2.27 -8.99
N ALA A 145 1.55 -3.56 -9.30
CA ALA A 145 0.47 -4.46 -8.90
C ALA A 145 0.50 -4.78 -7.39
N TYR A 146 0.46 -3.75 -6.53
CA TYR A 146 0.44 -3.92 -5.08
C TYR A 146 -0.81 -4.68 -4.62
N THR A 147 -0.64 -5.60 -3.67
CA THR A 147 -1.75 -6.38 -3.09
C THR A 147 -2.50 -5.60 -2.01
N LEU A 148 -1.86 -4.62 -1.35
CA LEU A 148 -2.53 -3.76 -0.39
C LEU A 148 -3.28 -2.61 -1.08
N LEU A 149 -4.42 -2.26 -0.50
CA LEU A 149 -5.25 -1.15 -0.96
C LEU A 149 -4.63 0.19 -0.55
N PRO A 150 -4.50 1.15 -1.49
CA PRO A 150 -3.93 2.45 -1.18
C PRO A 150 -4.86 3.27 -0.29
N ILE A 151 -4.29 4.06 0.61
CA ILE A 151 -5.03 4.95 1.50
C ILE A 151 -4.67 6.41 1.25
N LYS A 152 -5.60 7.31 1.58
CA LYS A 152 -5.25 8.71 1.86
C LYS A 152 -5.40 8.97 3.34
N PHE A 153 -4.33 9.40 3.96
CA PHE A 153 -4.25 9.65 5.40
C PHE A 153 -4.14 11.15 5.67
N VAL A 154 -4.91 11.64 6.64
CA VAL A 154 -4.85 13.01 7.13
C VAL A 154 -4.83 12.97 8.65
N GLU A 155 -3.83 13.61 9.25
CA GLU A 155 -3.74 13.78 10.69
C GLU A 155 -4.11 15.22 11.06
N LEU A 156 -4.90 15.37 12.12
CA LEU A 156 -5.37 16.65 12.63
C LEU A 156 -5.07 16.70 14.12
N GLU A 157 -4.30 17.70 14.55
CA GLU A 157 -3.95 17.88 15.95
C GLU A 157 -5.08 18.56 16.75
N HIS A 158 -5.84 19.45 16.10
CA HIS A 158 -6.87 20.28 16.72
C HIS A 158 -8.24 20.06 16.06
N PRO A 159 -9.37 20.17 16.79
CA PRO A 159 -9.49 20.46 18.23
C PRO A 159 -9.23 19.25 19.15
N ASN A 160 -9.25 18.04 18.60
CA ASN A 160 -8.78 16.81 19.27
C ASN A 160 -7.87 16.09 18.29
N THR A 161 -6.81 15.44 18.78
CA THR A 161 -5.93 14.63 17.95
C THR A 161 -6.73 13.53 17.28
N GLN A 162 -6.83 13.56 15.96
CA GLN A 162 -7.57 12.59 15.18
C GLN A 162 -6.89 12.30 13.85
N CYS A 163 -7.09 11.11 13.32
CA CYS A 163 -6.76 10.80 11.95
C CYS A 163 -8.01 10.49 11.11
N ILE A 164 -7.94 10.84 9.84
CA ILE A 164 -8.96 10.56 8.83
C ILE A 164 -8.29 9.75 7.72
N VAL A 165 -8.82 8.55 7.49
CA VAL A 165 -8.35 7.65 6.45
C VAL A 165 -9.44 7.49 5.40
N TYR A 166 -9.08 7.73 4.14
CA TYR A 166 -9.91 7.45 3.00
C TYR A 166 -9.40 6.23 2.26
N LEU A 167 -10.31 5.34 1.89
CA LEU A 167 -10.03 4.10 1.18
C LEU A 167 -11.06 3.91 0.08
N ASP A 168 -10.57 3.65 -1.12
CA ASP A 168 -11.40 3.39 -2.29
C ASP A 168 -11.37 1.89 -2.60
N ILE A 169 -12.54 1.27 -2.74
CA ILE A 169 -12.68 -0.16 -3.03
C ILE A 169 -13.46 -0.30 -4.33
N LYS A 170 -12.86 -0.94 -5.33
CA LYS A 170 -13.56 -1.19 -6.59
C LYS A 170 -14.48 -2.40 -6.49
N LEU A 171 -15.63 -2.32 -7.14
CA LEU A 171 -16.61 -3.39 -7.17
C LEU A 171 -16.05 -4.66 -7.81
N GLU A 172 -15.22 -4.53 -8.85
CA GLU A 172 -14.56 -5.67 -9.52
C GLU A 172 -13.62 -6.42 -8.57
N GLU A 173 -12.78 -5.70 -7.84
CA GLU A 173 -11.83 -6.26 -6.87
C GLU A 173 -12.59 -6.96 -5.74
N PHE A 174 -13.69 -6.36 -5.28
CA PHE A 174 -14.57 -6.96 -4.29
C PHE A 174 -15.33 -8.19 -4.79
N ALA A 175 -15.83 -8.17 -6.03
CA ALA A 175 -16.59 -9.27 -6.61
C ALA A 175 -15.75 -10.54 -6.72
N ASN A 176 -14.45 -10.36 -7.01
CA ASN A 176 -13.48 -11.44 -7.18
C ASN A 176 -13.05 -12.13 -5.88
N LEU A 177 -13.37 -11.58 -4.71
CA LEU A 177 -13.06 -12.21 -3.43
C LEU A 177 -13.87 -13.50 -3.23
N SER A 178 -13.21 -14.58 -2.83
CA SER A 178 -13.91 -15.79 -2.38
C SER A 178 -14.58 -15.53 -1.04
N PRO A 179 -15.62 -16.30 -0.67
CA PRO A 179 -16.15 -16.27 0.68
C PRO A 179 -15.03 -16.58 1.70
N GLY A 180 -14.76 -15.65 2.62
CA GLY A 180 -13.75 -15.79 3.67
C GLY A 180 -12.47 -15.01 3.37
N ASP A 181 -12.29 -14.59 2.12
CA ASP A 181 -11.18 -13.75 1.72
C ASP A 181 -11.34 -12.33 2.27
N HIS A 182 -10.21 -11.62 2.29
CA HIS A 182 -10.13 -10.26 2.76
C HIS A 182 -9.23 -9.41 1.87
N MET A 183 -9.54 -8.12 1.81
CA MET A 183 -8.63 -7.09 1.30
C MET A 183 -8.04 -6.36 2.49
N ARG A 184 -6.79 -5.95 2.38
CA ARG A 184 -6.08 -5.21 3.42
C ARG A 184 -5.57 -3.89 2.83
N SER A 185 -5.68 -2.81 3.59
CA SER A 185 -5.09 -1.53 3.23
C SER A 185 -3.59 -1.49 3.51
N GLU A 186 -2.90 -0.55 2.89
CA GLU A 186 -1.61 -0.07 3.38
C GLU A 186 -1.75 0.33 4.85
N SER A 187 -0.67 0.17 5.61
CA SER A 187 -0.63 0.59 7.01
C SER A 187 -0.45 2.10 7.14
N PHE A 188 -0.92 2.67 8.24
CA PHE A 188 -0.68 4.06 8.62
C PHE A 188 -0.36 4.15 10.10
N HIS A 189 0.47 5.12 10.48
CA HIS A 189 0.76 5.37 11.89
C HIS A 189 -0.16 6.45 12.45
N PHE A 190 -0.65 6.22 13.65
CA PHE A 190 -1.38 7.22 14.43
C PHE A 190 -1.06 7.01 15.90
N LEU A 191 -0.63 8.06 16.60
CA LEU A 191 -0.20 7.98 18.00
C LEU A 191 0.80 6.84 18.27
N GLU A 192 1.83 6.73 17.41
CA GLU A 192 2.89 5.72 17.49
C GLU A 192 2.42 4.27 17.28
N GLN A 193 1.15 4.05 16.93
CA GLN A 193 0.60 2.73 16.63
C GLN A 193 0.42 2.56 15.13
N LYS A 194 0.75 1.37 14.63
CA LYS A 194 0.60 1.00 13.23
C LYS A 194 -0.76 0.36 13.00
N PHE A 195 -1.65 1.07 12.31
CA PHE A 195 -2.99 0.63 11.97
C PHE A 195 -3.09 0.15 10.53
N HIS A 196 -4.09 -0.68 10.25
CA HIS A 196 -4.54 -1.01 8.90
C HIS A 196 -6.04 -1.29 8.88
N ILE A 197 -6.64 -1.20 7.69
CA ILE A 197 -8.05 -1.49 7.45
C ILE A 197 -8.16 -2.83 6.74
N GLU A 198 -9.04 -3.70 7.22
CA GLU A 198 -9.38 -4.94 6.51
C GLU A 198 -10.84 -4.95 6.08
N VAL A 199 -11.09 -5.50 4.89
CA VAL A 199 -12.43 -5.66 4.32
C VAL A 199 -12.63 -7.15 4.06
N ARG A 200 -13.42 -7.82 4.89
CA ARG A 200 -13.66 -9.27 4.76
C ARG A 200 -15.02 -9.58 4.17
N LYS A 201 -15.08 -10.47 3.18
CA LYS A 201 -16.33 -10.99 2.60
C LYS A 201 -16.84 -12.15 3.46
N LYS A 202 -18.12 -12.10 3.86
CA LYS A 202 -18.66 -13.08 4.81
C LYS A 202 -19.36 -14.26 4.13
N ASN A 203 -19.04 -15.50 4.54
CA ASN A 203 -19.58 -16.74 3.97
C ASN A 203 -21.09 -16.89 4.14
N ALA A 204 -21.61 -16.45 5.29
CA ALA A 204 -22.98 -16.76 5.69
C ALA A 204 -24.06 -15.97 4.92
N PHE A 205 -23.70 -14.91 4.18
CA PHE A 205 -24.68 -14.06 3.52
C PHE A 205 -24.12 -13.47 2.22
N PRO A 206 -24.73 -13.75 1.05
CA PRO A 206 -24.36 -13.14 -0.21
C PRO A 206 -24.37 -11.60 -0.08
N GLY A 207 -23.28 -10.96 -0.54
CA GLY A 207 -23.13 -9.51 -0.65
C GLY A 207 -23.04 -8.71 0.67
N LYS A 208 -22.65 -9.34 1.79
CA LYS A 208 -22.28 -8.60 3.02
C LYS A 208 -20.77 -8.65 3.23
N PHE A 209 -20.20 -7.54 3.70
CA PHE A 209 -18.80 -7.48 4.10
C PHE A 209 -18.64 -6.82 5.47
N ARG A 210 -17.47 -6.99 6.08
CA ARG A 210 -17.13 -6.33 7.35
C ARG A 210 -15.88 -5.52 7.14
N VAL A 211 -15.86 -4.34 7.77
CA VAL A 211 -14.70 -3.46 7.77
C VAL A 211 -14.13 -3.47 9.18
N TYR A 212 -12.83 -3.70 9.26
CA TYR A 212 -12.09 -3.79 10.50
C TYR A 212 -11.04 -2.69 10.51
N LEU A 213 -10.86 -2.08 11.69
CA LEU A 213 -9.67 -1.31 11.98
C LEU A 213 -8.84 -2.14 12.94
N SER A 214 -7.65 -2.50 12.49
CA SER A 214 -6.74 -3.42 13.17
C SER A 214 -5.41 -2.71 13.43
N ILE A 215 -4.67 -3.21 14.42
CA ILE A 215 -3.30 -2.78 14.72
C ILE A 215 -2.38 -3.96 14.44
N THR A 216 -1.18 -3.68 13.96
CA THR A 216 -0.12 -4.67 13.80
C THR A 216 1.06 -4.26 14.67
N ASN A 217 1.55 -5.18 15.52
CA ASN A 217 2.74 -4.99 16.37
C ASN A 217 2.69 -3.68 17.16
N GLY A 218 1.64 -3.49 17.95
CA GLY A 218 1.48 -2.27 18.71
C GLY A 218 2.61 -2.08 19.73
N LEU A 219 3.11 -0.86 19.89
CA LEU A 219 3.90 -0.51 21.07
C LEU A 219 2.99 -0.65 22.30
N VAL A 220 3.57 -0.92 23.48
CA VAL A 220 2.92 -1.24 24.78
C VAL A 220 1.79 -0.26 25.22
N ARG A 221 1.63 0.89 24.55
CA ARG A 221 0.70 1.96 24.90
C ARG A 221 -0.73 1.69 24.44
N LYS A 222 -1.63 1.56 25.41
CA LYS A 222 -3.08 1.51 25.20
C LYS A 222 -3.61 2.84 24.67
N ILE A 223 -4.27 2.84 23.51
CA ILE A 223 -4.95 4.03 22.99
C ILE A 223 -6.46 3.92 23.25
N LYS A 224 -7.02 4.93 23.92
CA LYS A 224 -8.46 5.09 24.03
C LYS A 224 -8.96 6.02 22.91
N ALA A 225 -9.73 5.51 21.96
CA ALA A 225 -10.21 6.29 20.83
C ALA A 225 -11.67 6.03 20.45
N ASN A 226 -12.34 7.05 19.92
CA ASN A 226 -13.61 6.91 19.22
C ASN A 226 -13.35 6.63 17.74
N VAL A 227 -14.05 5.64 17.19
CA VAL A 227 -13.92 5.29 15.76
C VAL A 227 -15.25 5.51 15.05
N GLN A 228 -15.21 6.27 13.95
CA GLN A 228 -16.35 6.50 13.07
C GLN A 228 -16.04 5.97 11.67
N PHE A 229 -16.92 5.11 11.15
CA PHE A 229 -16.89 4.70 9.75
C PHE A 229 -17.99 5.43 8.99
N ALA A 230 -17.68 5.92 7.81
CA ALA A 230 -18.59 6.63 6.91
C ALA A 230 -18.36 6.21 5.47
N VAL A 231 -19.39 6.32 4.63
CA VAL A 231 -19.34 6.00 3.20
C VAL A 231 -19.89 7.16 2.41
N ARG A 232 -19.25 7.49 1.27
CA ARG A 232 -19.76 8.51 0.36
C ARG A 232 -20.93 7.96 -0.45
N THR A 233 -22.02 8.71 -0.54
CA THR A 233 -23.22 8.28 -1.26
C THR A 233 -23.43 9.08 -2.55
N LYS A 234 -24.01 8.43 -3.57
CA LYS A 234 -24.34 9.09 -4.87
C LYS A 234 -25.24 10.32 -4.70
N ARG A 235 -26.21 10.25 -3.78
CA ARG A 235 -27.31 11.22 -3.70
C ARG A 235 -26.87 12.63 -3.29
N CYS A 236 -25.96 12.73 -2.33
CA CYS A 236 -25.54 14.03 -1.79
C CYS A 236 -24.08 14.35 -2.07
N GLY A 237 -23.30 13.39 -2.57
CA GLY A 237 -21.85 13.54 -2.71
C GLY A 237 -21.10 13.67 -1.37
N GLU A 238 -21.80 13.48 -0.25
CA GLU A 238 -21.28 13.60 1.11
C GLU A 238 -21.04 12.24 1.75
N PHE A 239 -20.15 12.23 2.75
CA PHE A 239 -19.90 11.07 3.61
C PHE A 239 -21.00 10.94 4.65
N TYR A 240 -21.82 9.89 4.51
CA TYR A 240 -22.82 9.57 5.49
C TYR A 240 -22.21 8.73 6.61
N PRO A 241 -22.26 9.18 7.87
CA PRO A 241 -21.73 8.41 9.00
C PRO A 241 -22.56 7.14 9.15
N TRP A 242 -21.91 6.00 8.98
CA TRP A 242 -22.58 4.71 9.00
C TRP A 242 -22.78 4.19 10.44
N LYS A 243 -21.80 4.38 11.32
CA LYS A 243 -21.94 4.17 12.77
C LYS A 243 -20.86 4.94 13.53
N ILE A 244 -21.27 5.88 14.38
CA ILE A 244 -20.37 6.48 15.38
C ILE A 244 -20.13 5.44 16.47
N SER A 245 -18.88 5.19 16.86
CA SER A 245 -18.66 4.52 18.14
C SER A 245 -18.91 5.52 19.23
N HIS A 246 -20.02 5.36 19.95
CA HIS A 246 -20.15 6.03 21.25
C HIS A 246 -19.37 5.26 22.34
N MET A 247 -18.78 4.12 22.00
CA MET A 247 -17.90 3.36 22.87
C MET A 247 -16.45 3.72 22.56
N SER A 248 -15.72 4.19 23.56
CA SER A 248 -14.27 4.29 23.47
C SER A 248 -13.66 2.90 23.30
N HIS A 249 -12.91 2.69 22.22
CA HIS A 249 -12.14 1.48 22.00
C HIS A 249 -10.78 1.63 22.66
N VAL A 250 -10.36 0.61 23.40
CA VAL A 250 -8.98 0.48 23.87
C VAL A 250 -8.27 -0.44 22.90
N PHE A 251 -7.28 0.13 22.23
CA PHE A 251 -6.40 -0.58 21.32
C PHE A 251 -5.17 -1.08 22.09
N ASP A 252 -5.00 -2.40 22.18
CA ASP A 252 -3.80 -3.08 22.69
C ASP A 252 -3.39 -4.22 21.73
N GLU A 253 -2.27 -4.89 22.01
CA GLU A 253 -1.52 -5.79 21.09
C GLU A 253 -2.38 -6.85 20.35
N ASP A 254 -3.60 -7.16 20.81
CA ASP A 254 -4.47 -8.20 20.26
C ASP A 254 -5.87 -7.74 19.81
N VAL A 255 -6.20 -6.44 19.85
CA VAL A 255 -7.59 -5.99 19.62
C VAL A 255 -7.85 -5.57 18.18
N GLU A 256 -8.43 -6.48 17.39
CA GLU A 256 -9.20 -6.11 16.21
C GLU A 256 -10.48 -5.36 16.65
N THR A 257 -10.73 -4.14 16.14
CA THR A 257 -12.03 -3.47 16.36
C THR A 257 -13.00 -3.76 15.22
N TRP A 258 -14.15 -4.35 15.57
CA TRP A 258 -15.08 -4.94 14.60
C TRP A 258 -16.27 -4.02 14.36
N ARG A 259 -16.51 -3.63 13.11
CA ARG A 259 -17.80 -3.03 12.71
C ARG A 259 -18.38 -3.66 11.45
N HIS A 260 -19.70 -3.84 11.47
CA HIS A 260 -20.42 -4.69 10.52
C HIS A 260 -21.05 -3.94 9.35
N PHE A 261 -20.39 -3.81 8.20
CA PHE A 261 -21.03 -3.16 7.05
C PHE A 261 -22.18 -4.01 6.52
N LEU A 262 -23.41 -3.65 6.88
CA LEU A 262 -24.61 -4.30 6.37
C LEU A 262 -25.15 -3.51 5.18
N CYS A 263 -24.54 -3.64 4.02
CA CYS A 263 -25.32 -3.46 2.80
C CYS A 263 -26.06 -4.78 2.57
N LYS A 264 -27.40 -4.74 2.48
CA LYS A 264 -28.19 -5.93 2.18
C LYS A 264 -27.75 -6.44 0.81
N GLY A 265 -27.04 -7.58 0.81
CA GLY A 265 -26.21 -8.04 -0.28
C GLY A 265 -26.88 -8.58 -1.54
N THR A 266 -28.15 -8.24 -1.75
CA THR A 266 -28.77 -8.27 -3.09
C THR A 266 -28.64 -6.92 -3.81
N ALA A 267 -28.35 -5.83 -3.09
CA ALA A 267 -28.22 -4.49 -3.65
C ALA A 267 -26.78 -4.06 -3.98
N ILE A 268 -25.74 -4.77 -3.50
CA ILE A 268 -24.34 -4.38 -3.77
C ILE A 268 -23.99 -4.44 -5.26
N ILE A 269 -24.37 -5.55 -5.91
CA ILE A 269 -24.06 -5.87 -7.31
C ILE A 269 -25.18 -5.40 -8.25
N ALA A 270 -26.31 -4.93 -7.69
CA ALA A 270 -27.36 -4.32 -8.48
C ALA A 270 -26.82 -3.02 -9.12
N HIS A 271 -27.07 -2.83 -10.41
CA HIS A 271 -26.55 -1.70 -11.20
C HIS A 271 -26.97 -0.32 -10.65
N ASP A 272 -27.93 -0.27 -9.72
CA ASP A 272 -28.45 0.94 -9.09
C ASP A 272 -28.12 1.07 -7.58
N ASN A 273 -26.93 0.63 -7.17
CA ASN A 273 -26.51 0.80 -5.78
C ASN A 273 -26.16 2.26 -5.45
N PHE A 274 -26.76 2.83 -4.40
CA PHE A 274 -26.50 4.19 -3.89
C PHE A 274 -25.08 4.41 -3.33
N TYR A 275 -24.35 3.34 -3.01
CA TYR A 275 -23.02 3.41 -2.38
C TYR A 275 -21.84 3.38 -3.36
N PHE A 276 -22.02 2.87 -4.58
CA PHE A 276 -20.95 2.80 -5.60
C PHE A 276 -21.02 3.98 -6.54
N ILE A 277 -20.22 5.02 -6.32
CA ILE A 277 -20.22 6.20 -7.20
C ILE A 277 -19.71 5.77 -8.58
N ASN A 278 -20.38 6.25 -9.62
CA ASN A 278 -20.18 5.83 -11.03
C ASN A 278 -20.40 4.33 -11.27
N GLY A 279 -21.04 3.61 -10.34
CA GLY A 279 -21.31 2.17 -10.45
C GLY A 279 -20.09 1.28 -10.20
N THR A 280 -18.91 1.85 -9.92
CA THR A 280 -17.65 1.10 -9.89
C THR A 280 -16.92 1.15 -8.55
N THR A 281 -17.03 2.25 -7.78
CA THR A 281 -16.14 2.48 -6.63
C THR A 281 -16.90 2.85 -5.37
N LEU A 282 -16.60 2.16 -4.28
CA LEU A 282 -17.04 2.48 -2.93
C LEU A 282 -15.97 3.35 -2.25
N TYR A 283 -16.40 4.48 -1.68
CA TYR A 283 -15.53 5.43 -0.99
C TYR A 283 -15.77 5.34 0.52
N LEU A 284 -14.81 4.80 1.25
CA LEU A 284 -14.85 4.67 2.71
C LEU A 284 -14.07 5.81 3.36
N ARG A 285 -14.57 6.32 4.48
CA ARG A 285 -13.85 7.20 5.40
C ARG A 285 -13.87 6.59 6.79
N VAL A 286 -12.71 6.48 7.43
CA VAL A 286 -12.55 6.10 8.82
C VAL A 286 -11.98 7.29 9.57
N VAL A 287 -12.61 7.67 10.67
CA VAL A 287 -12.11 8.71 11.58
C VAL A 287 -11.79 8.06 12.90
N VAL A 288 -10.56 8.23 13.38
CA VAL A 288 -10.13 7.78 14.70
C VAL A 288 -9.81 9.03 15.51
N THR A 289 -10.58 9.28 16.57
CA THR A 289 -10.42 10.44 17.45
C THR A 289 -9.85 9.97 18.77
N ASN A 290 -8.68 10.47 19.16
CA ASN A 290 -8.11 10.22 20.47
C ASN A 290 -9.02 10.79 21.56
N LEU A 291 -9.18 10.05 22.66
CA LEU A 291 -9.94 10.44 23.84
C LEU A 291 -9.07 10.58 25.09
N SER A 292 -7.76 10.43 24.93
CA SER A 292 -6.76 10.53 25.99
C SER A 292 -6.21 11.95 26.04
#